data_AF-A0A3D2CJP8-F1
#
_entry.id   AF-A0A3D2CJP8-F1
#
_cell.length_a   1.000
_cell.length_b   1.000
_cell.length_c   1.000
_cell.angle_alpha   90.00
_cell.angle_beta   90.00
_cell.angle_gamma   90.00
#
_symmetry.space_group_name_H-M   'P 1'
#
loop_
_entity.id
_entity.type
_entity.pdbx_description
1 polymer ?
#
loop_
_entity_poly.entity_id
_entity_poly.type
_entity_poly.pdbx_seq_one_letter_code
_entity_poly.pdbx_strand_id
1 'polypeptide(L)'
;TVPLPAPIPPADTTPPVDTTLPSTVAPASVAPPAPTLPNPSSTLDEAPAVVAPNTAAGESVPDASHLGPDPESEPDTEDHPDSAQPTDVDTAKSPPDLGPIEVTEETPLSQIGQSGDACLMEDPSTRIRTWMWLPTDGGASVPAEQWTDFWGPLPPGDLDAFCDHRVVQQDAETTQPDTLEAVLTELGYPDVGAWHRVYWTAMKHFGDPSEPGGLLEAYITSERMTRHLLSARTREQQRKAQQHSAADHTLLLPVEDISVESYAACAAAAAQGLPTDQFHQVLADHGMDPVKWERVNAVWTNRMSQDASMTIMQFFGNAFQAATRSSIDAAASATPESMSDDDGDRTEMFEASDEASKLEAPMEDPDADIQF
;
A
#
# COMPACT_ATOMS: atom_id res chain seq x y z
N THR A 1 -25.87 -60.82 33.75
CA THR A 1 -24.47 -60.71 34.21
C THR A 1 -23.59 -61.47 33.24
N VAL A 2 -22.99 -60.77 32.29
CA VAL A 2 -22.13 -61.32 31.23
C VAL A 2 -20.67 -61.17 31.71
N PRO A 3 -19.81 -62.19 31.62
CA PRO A 3 -18.45 -62.12 32.14
C PRO A 3 -17.55 -61.26 31.23
N LEU A 4 -16.73 -60.41 31.85
CA LEU A 4 -15.68 -59.62 31.20
C LEU A 4 -14.57 -60.53 30.63
N PRO A 5 -13.96 -60.15 29.49
CA PRO A 5 -12.80 -60.84 28.95
C PRO A 5 -11.50 -60.48 29.72
N ALA A 6 -10.60 -61.48 29.83
CA ALA A 6 -9.31 -61.37 30.52
C ALA A 6 -8.26 -60.55 29.72
N PRO A 7 -7.27 -59.94 30.40
CA PRO A 7 -6.27 -59.07 29.77
C PRO A 7 -5.20 -59.87 28.99
N ILE A 8 -4.78 -59.31 27.86
CA ILE A 8 -3.74 -59.82 26.96
C ILE A 8 -2.35 -59.38 27.48
N PRO A 9 -1.34 -60.27 27.53
CA PRO A 9 0.04 -59.89 27.91
C PRO A 9 0.81 -59.22 26.76
N PRO A 10 1.81 -58.36 27.05
CA PRO A 10 2.56 -57.63 26.04
C PRO A 10 3.53 -58.53 25.26
N ALA A 11 3.55 -58.36 23.94
CA ALA A 11 4.47 -59.03 23.03
C ALA A 11 5.84 -58.32 23.04
N ASP A 12 6.85 -59.05 23.47
CA ASP A 12 8.26 -58.68 23.38
C ASP A 12 8.78 -59.15 22.01
N THR A 13 9.19 -58.20 21.16
CA THR A 13 9.81 -58.53 19.86
C THR A 13 10.94 -57.54 19.57
N THR A 14 12.14 -57.89 20.04
CA THR A 14 13.39 -57.34 19.53
C THR A 14 13.85 -58.16 18.31
N PRO A 15 14.10 -57.55 17.14
CA PRO A 15 14.74 -58.26 16.04
C PRO A 15 16.29 -58.17 16.11
N PRO A 16 17.01 -59.20 15.64
CA PRO A 16 18.46 -59.20 15.60
C PRO A 16 19.00 -58.35 14.44
N VAL A 17 20.08 -57.63 14.73
CA VAL A 17 20.94 -56.96 13.75
C VAL A 17 21.80 -58.03 13.07
N ASP A 18 21.72 -58.15 11.75
CA ASP A 18 22.76 -58.81 10.98
C ASP A 18 23.14 -58.01 9.72
N THR A 19 24.44 -57.97 9.52
CA THR A 19 25.22 -57.13 8.61
C THR A 19 25.55 -57.97 7.39
N THR A 20 25.21 -57.55 6.16
CA THR A 20 26.11 -57.62 4.97
C THR A 20 25.46 -57.26 3.61
N LEU A 21 26.12 -56.33 2.89
CA LEU A 21 26.30 -56.18 1.42
C LEU A 21 25.10 -55.71 0.54
N PRO A 22 25.31 -55.23 -0.71
CA PRO A 22 26.49 -54.65 -1.37
C PRO A 22 26.26 -53.24 -1.97
N SER A 23 27.35 -52.52 -2.23
CA SER A 23 27.38 -51.30 -3.06
C SER A 23 26.86 -51.56 -4.47
N THR A 24 25.79 -50.85 -4.86
CA THR A 24 25.44 -50.58 -6.26
C THR A 24 25.54 -49.07 -6.48
N VAL A 25 26.54 -48.67 -7.25
CA VAL A 25 26.75 -47.31 -7.72
C VAL A 25 25.71 -47.00 -8.79
N ALA A 26 24.82 -46.04 -8.53
CA ALA A 26 23.96 -45.43 -9.54
C ALA A 26 24.70 -44.25 -10.20
N PRO A 27 24.55 -44.03 -11.52
CA PRO A 27 25.20 -42.90 -12.20
C PRO A 27 24.57 -41.58 -11.78
N ALA A 28 25.44 -40.61 -11.47
CA ALA A 28 25.10 -39.24 -11.15
C ALA A 28 24.34 -38.58 -12.30
N SER A 29 23.12 -38.12 -12.01
CA SER A 29 22.41 -37.17 -12.85
C SER A 29 23.05 -35.79 -12.64
N VAL A 30 23.76 -35.31 -13.66
CA VAL A 30 24.41 -33.99 -13.67
C VAL A 30 23.31 -32.94 -13.79
N ALA A 31 23.04 -32.23 -12.70
CA ALA A 31 22.27 -31.00 -12.72
C ALA A 31 23.09 -29.89 -13.41
N PRO A 32 22.49 -29.06 -14.27
CA PRO A 32 23.17 -27.91 -14.86
C PRO A 32 23.52 -26.87 -13.78
N PRO A 33 24.65 -26.14 -13.90
CA PRO A 33 25.06 -25.15 -12.92
C PRO A 33 24.07 -23.97 -12.88
N ALA A 34 23.73 -23.54 -11.67
CA ALA A 34 22.98 -22.32 -11.42
C ALA A 34 23.74 -21.09 -11.95
N PRO A 35 23.07 -20.09 -12.54
CA PRO A 35 23.70 -18.85 -12.94
C PRO A 35 24.24 -18.11 -11.71
N THR A 36 25.55 -17.86 -11.72
CA THR A 36 26.23 -17.03 -10.72
C THR A 36 25.80 -15.58 -10.92
N LEU A 37 25.02 -15.03 -9.99
CA LEU A 37 24.72 -13.61 -9.95
C LEU A 37 25.99 -12.84 -9.51
N PRO A 38 26.36 -11.73 -10.18
CA PRO A 38 27.46 -10.90 -9.76
C PRO A 38 27.13 -10.17 -8.45
N ASN A 39 28.07 -10.25 -7.51
CA ASN A 39 28.08 -9.55 -6.23
C ASN A 39 28.29 -8.04 -6.47
N PRO A 40 27.34 -7.13 -6.12
CA PRO A 40 27.64 -5.71 -6.08
C PRO A 40 28.20 -5.35 -4.70
N SER A 41 29.50 -5.50 -4.52
CA SER A 41 30.23 -4.71 -3.53
C SER A 41 30.50 -3.35 -4.13
N SER A 42 29.78 -2.32 -3.69
CA SER A 42 30.16 -0.91 -3.86
C SER A 42 29.48 -0.06 -2.78
N THR A 43 30.30 0.33 -1.80
CA THR A 43 30.36 1.66 -1.18
C THR A 43 29.10 2.53 -1.29
N LEU A 44 28.38 2.65 -0.18
CA LEU A 44 27.49 3.76 0.13
C LEU A 44 28.34 5.02 0.32
N ASP A 45 28.32 5.89 -0.70
CA ASP A 45 28.69 7.30 -0.56
C ASP A 45 27.41 8.12 -0.33
N GLU A 46 27.57 9.17 0.45
CA GLU A 46 26.55 9.92 1.17
C GLU A 46 25.76 10.84 0.22
N ALA A 47 24.43 10.69 0.16
CA ALA A 47 23.57 11.60 -0.61
C ALA A 47 23.13 12.80 0.25
N PRO A 48 23.30 14.06 -0.22
CA PRO A 48 22.84 15.24 0.51
C PRO A 48 21.33 15.47 0.38
N ALA A 49 20.76 16.06 1.42
CA ALA A 49 19.35 16.37 1.59
C ALA A 49 18.78 17.29 0.49
N VAL A 50 17.63 16.90 -0.07
CA VAL A 50 16.87 17.68 -1.04
C VAL A 50 15.98 18.70 -0.30
N VAL A 51 16.23 19.98 -0.56
CA VAL A 51 15.40 21.12 -0.14
C VAL A 51 14.22 21.26 -1.11
N ALA A 52 13.00 21.34 -0.58
CA ALA A 52 11.78 21.58 -1.36
C ALA A 52 11.67 23.06 -1.79
N PRO A 53 11.35 23.36 -3.07
CA PRO A 53 11.07 24.73 -3.49
C PRO A 53 9.63 25.15 -3.19
N ASN A 54 9.55 26.40 -2.73
CA ASN A 54 8.39 27.15 -2.30
C ASN A 54 7.60 27.69 -3.53
N THR A 55 6.29 27.45 -3.59
CA THR A 55 5.43 27.85 -4.72
C THR A 55 4.84 29.25 -4.48
N ALA A 56 5.22 30.23 -5.28
CA ALA A 56 4.57 31.54 -5.34
C ALA A 56 4.47 32.04 -6.79
N ALA A 57 3.26 32.03 -7.34
CA ALA A 57 2.75 32.83 -8.46
C ALA A 57 1.25 32.51 -8.59
N GLY A 58 0.26 33.41 -8.60
CA GLY A 58 0.30 34.84 -8.85
C GLY A 58 -0.03 35.16 -10.30
N GLU A 59 -1.20 34.77 -10.82
CA GLU A 59 -1.64 35.24 -12.14
C GLU A 59 -3.16 35.42 -12.28
N SER A 60 -3.50 36.48 -13.02
CA SER A 60 -4.76 37.21 -13.04
C SER A 60 -5.75 36.67 -14.07
N VAL A 61 -7.03 36.63 -13.71
CA VAL A 61 -8.16 36.30 -14.61
C VAL A 61 -8.75 37.59 -15.20
N PRO A 62 -9.01 37.68 -16.52
CA PRO A 62 -9.83 38.76 -17.06
C PRO A 62 -11.33 38.40 -17.10
N ASP A 63 -12.08 39.41 -16.70
CA ASP A 63 -13.53 39.62 -16.71
C ASP A 63 -14.18 39.42 -18.10
N ALA A 64 -15.31 38.71 -18.12
CA ALA A 64 -16.19 38.60 -19.28
C ALA A 64 -17.65 38.67 -18.85
N SER A 65 -18.07 39.88 -18.48
CA SER A 65 -19.46 40.28 -18.37
C SER A 65 -20.06 40.58 -19.76
N HIS A 66 -20.92 39.71 -20.31
CA HIS A 66 -21.92 40.16 -21.28
C HIS A 66 -23.20 39.31 -21.29
N LEU A 67 -24.31 40.01 -21.07
CA LEU A 67 -25.71 39.57 -21.02
C LEU A 67 -26.29 39.25 -22.40
N GLY A 68 -27.21 38.28 -22.46
CA GLY A 68 -28.18 38.13 -23.54
C GLY A 68 -29.19 36.99 -23.25
N PRO A 69 -30.49 37.14 -23.60
CA PRO A 69 -31.60 36.60 -22.80
C PRO A 69 -32.20 35.25 -23.26
N ASP A 70 -32.96 34.65 -22.35
CA ASP A 70 -33.88 33.51 -22.52
C ASP A 70 -34.76 33.57 -23.77
N PRO A 71 -35.14 32.39 -24.29
CA PRO A 71 -36.56 32.14 -24.45
C PRO A 71 -37.02 30.75 -23.97
N GLU A 72 -38.10 30.80 -23.18
CA GLU A 72 -39.28 29.92 -23.15
C GLU A 72 -39.24 28.66 -24.04
N SER A 73 -39.44 27.49 -23.43
CA SER A 73 -40.24 26.38 -23.99
C SER A 73 -40.43 25.26 -22.95
N GLU A 74 -41.58 25.26 -22.27
CA GLU A 74 -42.25 24.01 -21.89
C GLU A 74 -43.07 23.50 -23.09
N PRO A 75 -43.32 22.19 -23.19
CA PRO A 75 -44.67 21.74 -22.83
C PRO A 75 -44.73 20.37 -22.13
N ASP A 76 -45.48 20.35 -21.02
CA ASP A 76 -46.73 19.60 -20.81
C ASP A 76 -46.85 18.07 -21.04
N THR A 77 -47.30 17.44 -19.95
CA THR A 77 -48.37 16.41 -19.84
C THR A 77 -48.03 14.92 -20.03
N GLU A 78 -48.18 14.16 -18.95
CA GLU A 78 -48.89 12.85 -18.83
C GLU A 78 -49.03 12.56 -17.32
N ASP A 79 -50.13 12.92 -16.66
CA ASP A 79 -51.44 12.24 -16.58
C ASP A 79 -51.36 10.83 -15.96
N HIS A 80 -51.61 10.74 -14.64
CA HIS A 80 -52.07 9.52 -13.99
C HIS A 80 -53.18 9.85 -12.96
N PRO A 81 -54.34 9.18 -13.03
CA PRO A 81 -55.53 9.58 -12.29
C PRO A 81 -55.62 8.96 -10.89
N ASP A 82 -55.97 9.84 -9.95
CA ASP A 82 -57.20 9.82 -9.15
C ASP A 82 -57.44 8.74 -8.07
N SER A 83 -57.89 9.29 -6.93
CA SER A 83 -58.82 8.73 -5.93
C SER A 83 -58.30 7.91 -4.75
N ALA A 84 -58.17 8.57 -3.59
CA ALA A 84 -59.15 8.41 -2.49
C ALA A 84 -59.00 9.49 -1.40
N GLN A 85 -60.14 9.88 -0.82
CA GLN A 85 -60.42 11.07 -0.01
C GLN A 85 -59.93 11.03 1.46
N PRO A 86 -59.87 12.20 2.15
CA PRO A 86 -59.51 12.31 3.54
C PRO A 86 -60.70 12.05 4.48
N THR A 87 -60.49 11.19 5.48
CA THR A 87 -61.39 11.06 6.63
C THR A 87 -60.77 11.67 7.88
N ASP A 88 -61.51 12.64 8.43
CA ASP A 88 -61.71 12.97 9.83
C ASP A 88 -60.51 13.18 10.76
N VAL A 89 -60.36 14.45 11.13
CA VAL A 89 -59.70 14.97 12.31
C VAL A 89 -60.49 14.50 13.54
N ASP A 90 -59.94 13.54 14.29
CA ASP A 90 -60.38 13.27 15.65
C ASP A 90 -59.26 13.50 16.67
N THR A 91 -59.64 14.22 17.72
CA THR A 91 -58.79 14.73 18.79
C THR A 91 -58.58 13.63 19.82
N ALA A 92 -57.38 13.04 19.90
CA ALA A 92 -57.03 12.18 21.04
C ALA A 92 -55.53 12.09 21.31
N LYS A 93 -55.15 12.67 22.46
CA LYS A 93 -54.16 12.19 23.45
C LYS A 93 -52.69 12.10 23.01
N SER A 94 -51.86 12.97 23.60
CA SER A 94 -50.40 12.94 23.54
C SER A 94 -49.84 11.52 23.72
N PRO A 95 -48.88 11.10 22.87
CA PRO A 95 -48.16 9.85 23.09
C PRO A 95 -47.29 9.96 24.36
N PRO A 96 -47.05 8.85 25.06
CA PRO A 96 -46.12 8.82 26.18
C PRO A 96 -44.70 9.15 25.69
N ASP A 97 -43.99 9.89 26.53
CA ASP A 97 -42.56 10.19 26.50
C ASP A 97 -41.75 8.93 26.16
N LEU A 98 -41.24 8.85 24.93
CA LEU A 98 -40.29 7.82 24.52
C LEU A 98 -38.91 8.28 24.99
N GLY A 99 -38.44 7.72 26.10
CA GLY A 99 -37.05 7.84 26.52
C GLY A 99 -36.08 7.35 25.42
N PRO A 100 -34.80 7.74 25.48
CA PRO A 100 -33.81 7.37 24.47
C PRO A 100 -33.74 5.84 24.36
N ILE A 101 -34.03 5.33 23.16
CA ILE A 101 -33.87 3.92 22.81
C ILE A 101 -32.37 3.69 22.64
N GLU A 102 -31.72 3.07 23.63
CA GLU A 102 -30.39 2.49 23.47
C GLU A 102 -30.48 1.28 22.53
N VAL A 103 -30.32 1.54 21.24
CA VAL A 103 -30.06 0.49 20.24
C VAL A 103 -28.59 0.09 20.38
N THR A 104 -28.28 -0.86 21.26
CA THR A 104 -27.05 -1.66 21.15
C THR A 104 -27.38 -2.94 20.40
N GLU A 105 -27.87 -2.80 19.17
CA GLU A 105 -28.02 -3.93 18.24
C GLU A 105 -26.64 -4.25 17.64
N GLU A 106 -25.75 -4.79 18.46
CA GLU A 106 -24.59 -5.50 17.95
C GLU A 106 -25.12 -6.77 17.27
N THR A 107 -25.23 -6.70 15.94
CA THR A 107 -25.58 -7.87 15.13
C THR A 107 -24.56 -8.98 15.45
N PRO A 108 -25.00 -10.13 15.98
CA PRO A 108 -24.06 -11.16 16.41
C PRO A 108 -23.29 -11.70 15.21
N LEU A 109 -21.98 -11.57 15.24
CA LEU A 109 -21.09 -12.17 14.26
C LEU A 109 -21.20 -13.70 14.34
N SER A 110 -21.35 -14.36 13.18
CA SER A 110 -21.45 -15.82 13.09
C SER A 110 -20.08 -16.41 12.78
N GLN A 111 -19.58 -17.32 13.62
CA GLN A 111 -18.36 -18.05 13.32
C GLN A 111 -18.60 -19.04 12.17
N ILE A 112 -17.83 -18.89 11.09
CA ILE A 112 -17.91 -19.74 9.89
C ILE A 112 -16.64 -20.56 9.65
N GLY A 113 -15.54 -20.28 10.37
CA GLY A 113 -14.28 -21.02 10.27
C GLY A 113 -13.39 -20.84 11.50
N GLN A 114 -12.35 -21.66 11.60
CA GLN A 114 -11.33 -21.58 12.64
C GLN A 114 -9.98 -22.04 12.08
N SER A 115 -8.91 -21.32 12.42
CA SER A 115 -7.52 -21.63 12.07
C SER A 115 -6.63 -21.28 13.26
N GLY A 116 -6.22 -22.30 14.01
CA GLY A 116 -5.54 -22.14 15.30
C GLY A 116 -6.39 -21.40 16.33
N ASP A 117 -5.81 -20.36 16.91
CA ASP A 117 -6.45 -19.44 17.87
C ASP A 117 -7.28 -18.32 17.19
N ALA A 118 -7.41 -18.33 15.86
CA ALA A 118 -8.20 -17.34 15.12
C ALA A 118 -9.50 -17.96 14.55
N CYS A 119 -10.55 -17.15 14.52
CA CYS A 119 -11.87 -17.51 14.04
C CYS A 119 -12.25 -16.62 12.85
N LEU A 120 -12.76 -17.23 11.78
CA LEU A 120 -13.35 -16.48 10.68
C LEU A 120 -14.82 -16.20 11.03
N MET A 121 -15.16 -14.92 11.11
CA MET A 121 -16.47 -14.44 11.51
C MET A 121 -17.15 -13.78 10.32
N GLU A 122 -18.44 -14.04 10.11
CA GLU A 122 -19.28 -13.39 9.10
C GLU A 122 -20.34 -12.53 9.80
N ASP A 123 -20.42 -11.26 9.42
CA ASP A 123 -21.56 -10.42 9.76
C ASP A 123 -22.76 -10.84 8.89
N PRO A 124 -23.86 -11.34 9.47
CA PRO A 124 -24.99 -11.83 8.69
C PRO A 124 -25.70 -10.74 7.89
N SER A 125 -25.56 -9.46 8.29
CA SER A 125 -26.21 -8.32 7.64
C SER A 125 -25.44 -7.85 6.40
N THR A 126 -24.11 -7.75 6.50
CA THR A 126 -23.25 -7.24 5.42
C THR A 126 -22.59 -8.35 4.61
N ARG A 127 -22.57 -9.59 5.13
CA ARG A 127 -21.76 -10.72 4.62
C ARG A 127 -20.27 -10.44 4.57
N ILE A 128 -19.80 -9.41 5.28
CA ILE A 128 -18.38 -9.15 5.45
C ILE A 128 -17.80 -10.24 6.34
N ARG A 129 -16.69 -10.81 5.89
CA ARG A 129 -15.95 -11.86 6.60
C ARG A 129 -14.65 -11.29 7.12
N THR A 130 -14.39 -11.50 8.40
CA THR A 130 -13.20 -10.97 9.09
C THR A 130 -12.59 -12.04 9.97
N TRP A 131 -11.27 -12.16 9.95
CA TRP A 131 -10.54 -13.01 10.89
C TRP A 131 -10.42 -12.27 12.23
N MET A 132 -10.84 -12.93 13.30
CA MET A 132 -10.70 -12.43 14.66
C MET A 132 -9.79 -13.38 15.45
N TRP A 133 -8.77 -12.83 16.08
CA TRP A 133 -7.88 -13.60 16.93
C TRP A 133 -8.40 -13.64 18.36
N LEU A 134 -8.69 -14.86 18.85
CA LEU A 134 -9.29 -15.12 20.16
C LEU A 134 -8.40 -16.08 20.97
N PRO A 135 -7.21 -15.65 21.37
CA PRO A 135 -6.22 -16.51 22.01
C PRO A 135 -6.62 -16.89 23.44
N THR A 136 -6.36 -18.14 23.79
CA THR A 136 -6.70 -18.69 25.12
C THR A 136 -5.77 -18.21 26.24
N ASP A 137 -4.61 -17.67 25.90
CA ASP A 137 -3.59 -17.16 26.83
C ASP A 137 -3.71 -15.64 27.10
N GLY A 138 -4.77 -15.00 26.62
CA GLY A 138 -5.02 -13.56 26.78
C GLY A 138 -4.43 -12.69 25.67
N GLY A 139 -3.53 -13.24 24.83
CA GLY A 139 -3.12 -12.57 23.60
C GLY A 139 -2.52 -11.17 23.77
N ALA A 140 -3.07 -10.21 23.04
CA ALA A 140 -2.63 -8.82 23.05
C ALA A 140 -3.01 -8.08 24.34
N SER A 141 -3.90 -8.65 25.15
CA SER A 141 -4.33 -8.04 26.42
C SER A 141 -3.38 -8.35 27.58
N VAL A 142 -2.21 -8.96 27.33
CA VAL A 142 -1.14 -9.12 28.33
C VAL A 142 -0.15 -7.95 28.25
N PRO A 143 0.51 -7.57 29.36
CA PRO A 143 1.61 -6.62 29.34
C PRO A 143 2.74 -7.11 28.42
N ALA A 144 3.39 -6.20 27.69
CA ALA A 144 4.47 -6.55 26.75
C ALA A 144 5.63 -7.34 27.40
N GLU A 145 5.90 -7.13 28.68
CA GLU A 145 6.92 -7.86 29.45
C GLU A 145 6.56 -9.34 29.70
N GLN A 146 5.26 -9.65 29.71
CA GLN A 146 4.74 -11.01 29.89
C GLN A 146 4.53 -11.73 28.56
N TRP A 147 4.60 -11.01 27.44
CA TRP A 147 4.48 -11.57 26.10
C TRP A 147 5.66 -12.49 25.78
N THR A 148 5.35 -13.73 25.40
CA THR A 148 6.34 -14.68 24.89
C THR A 148 6.51 -14.50 23.39
N ASP A 149 7.71 -14.11 22.98
CA ASP A 149 8.01 -13.84 21.58
C ASP A 149 7.83 -15.11 20.71
N PHE A 150 7.16 -14.93 19.58
CA PHE A 150 6.97 -15.94 18.55
C PHE A 150 7.25 -15.29 17.19
N TRP A 151 8.37 -15.64 16.57
CA TRP A 151 8.78 -15.07 15.28
C TRP A 151 8.30 -15.89 14.05
N GLY A 152 7.78 -17.09 14.29
CA GLY A 152 7.31 -17.98 13.22
C GLY A 152 8.41 -18.25 12.17
N PRO A 153 8.12 -18.08 10.85
CA PRO A 153 9.09 -18.27 9.78
C PRO A 153 10.07 -17.10 9.61
N LEU A 154 9.88 -15.98 10.34
CA LEU A 154 10.70 -14.79 10.18
C LEU A 154 11.97 -14.85 11.05
N PRO A 155 13.12 -14.35 10.56
CA PRO A 155 14.28 -14.11 11.41
C PRO A 155 13.96 -13.04 12.48
N PRO A 156 14.36 -13.24 13.74
CA PRO A 156 14.18 -12.21 14.78
C PRO A 156 14.87 -10.90 14.40
N GLY A 157 14.16 -9.78 14.52
CA GLY A 157 14.70 -8.45 14.19
C GLY A 157 14.56 -8.04 12.71
N ASP A 158 14.08 -8.92 11.83
CA ASP A 158 13.91 -8.61 10.41
C ASP A 158 12.58 -7.90 10.13
N LEU A 159 12.59 -6.58 10.34
CA LEU A 159 11.43 -5.72 10.11
C LEU A 159 11.01 -5.68 8.64
N ASP A 160 11.95 -5.76 7.70
CA ASP A 160 11.64 -5.76 6.27
C ASP A 160 10.85 -6.99 5.86
N ALA A 161 11.29 -8.18 6.27
CA ALA A 161 10.58 -9.43 5.99
C ALA A 161 9.20 -9.47 6.67
N PHE A 162 9.09 -8.95 7.90
CA PHE A 162 7.79 -8.80 8.57
C PHE A 162 6.84 -7.90 7.77
N CYS A 163 7.30 -6.72 7.34
CA CYS A 163 6.49 -5.79 6.56
C CYS A 163 6.08 -6.37 5.19
N ASP A 164 6.96 -7.12 4.53
CA ASP A 164 6.62 -7.85 3.30
C ASP A 164 5.50 -8.87 3.54
N HIS A 165 5.58 -9.68 4.61
CA HIS A 165 4.52 -10.64 4.97
C HIS A 165 3.21 -9.93 5.36
N ARG A 166 3.29 -8.81 6.10
CA ARG A 166 2.12 -8.01 6.52
C ARG A 166 1.36 -7.44 5.34
N VAL A 167 2.06 -6.94 4.32
CA VAL A 167 1.41 -6.41 3.10
C VAL A 167 0.67 -7.50 2.34
N VAL A 168 1.30 -8.67 2.15
CA VAL A 168 0.67 -9.81 1.47
C VAL A 168 -0.57 -10.29 2.25
N GLN A 169 -0.43 -10.40 3.57
CA GLN A 169 -1.54 -10.78 4.44
C GLN A 169 -2.70 -9.78 4.39
N GLN A 170 -2.42 -8.48 4.46
CA GLN A 170 -3.45 -7.43 4.42
C GLN A 170 -4.21 -7.42 3.09
N ASP A 171 -3.52 -7.66 1.97
CA ASP A 171 -4.15 -7.79 0.66
C ASP A 171 -5.10 -8.99 0.59
N ALA A 172 -4.66 -10.14 1.13
CA ALA A 172 -5.49 -11.35 1.19
C ALA A 172 -6.73 -11.15 2.08
N GLU A 173 -6.54 -10.57 3.26
CA GLU A 173 -7.63 -10.27 4.20
C GLU A 173 -8.67 -9.31 3.60
N THR A 174 -8.21 -8.28 2.87
CA THR A 174 -9.10 -7.26 2.28
C THR A 174 -9.85 -7.80 1.05
N THR A 175 -9.18 -8.58 0.20
CA THR A 175 -9.72 -8.98 -1.11
C THR A 175 -10.47 -10.30 -1.06
N GLN A 176 -9.92 -11.29 -0.34
CA GLN A 176 -10.39 -12.68 -0.33
C GLN A 176 -10.08 -13.33 1.03
N PRO A 177 -10.81 -12.96 2.11
CA PRO A 177 -10.52 -13.43 3.47
C PRO A 177 -10.54 -14.95 3.62
N ASP A 178 -11.32 -15.66 2.80
CA ASP A 178 -11.37 -17.13 2.77
C ASP A 178 -10.05 -17.77 2.30
N THR A 179 -9.21 -17.04 1.57
CA THR A 179 -7.92 -17.52 1.05
C THR A 179 -6.75 -17.21 1.98
N LEU A 180 -6.99 -16.47 3.07
CA LEU A 180 -5.93 -15.98 3.95
C LEU A 180 -5.07 -17.12 4.51
N GLU A 181 -5.68 -18.23 4.94
CA GLU A 181 -4.94 -19.38 5.48
C GLU A 181 -4.00 -20.01 4.44
N ALA A 182 -4.44 -20.12 3.18
CA ALA A 182 -3.59 -20.61 2.10
C ALA A 182 -2.42 -19.65 1.83
N VAL A 183 -2.68 -18.34 1.79
CA VAL A 183 -1.63 -17.32 1.62
C VAL A 183 -0.62 -17.35 2.77
N LEU A 184 -1.08 -17.49 4.01
CA LEU A 184 -0.20 -17.60 5.17
C LEU A 184 0.60 -18.91 5.16
N THR A 185 0.02 -20.00 4.68
CA THR A 185 0.73 -21.27 4.49
C THR A 185 1.87 -21.13 3.48
N GLU A 186 1.65 -20.40 2.38
CA GLU A 186 2.69 -20.09 1.39
C GLU A 186 3.83 -19.24 1.98
N LEU A 187 3.52 -18.37 2.93
CA LEU A 187 4.50 -17.58 3.69
C LEU A 187 5.19 -18.37 4.84
N GLY A 188 4.82 -19.64 5.03
CA GLY A 188 5.42 -20.54 6.02
C GLY A 188 4.78 -20.52 7.41
N TYR A 189 3.60 -19.92 7.57
CA TYR A 189 2.85 -19.98 8.82
C TYR A 189 1.95 -21.23 8.86
N PRO A 190 1.82 -21.91 10.01
CA PRO A 190 0.99 -23.11 10.12
C PRO A 190 -0.52 -22.81 10.11
N ASP A 191 -0.93 -21.66 10.62
CA ASP A 191 -2.33 -21.24 10.75
C ASP A 191 -2.43 -19.71 10.93
N VAL A 192 -3.65 -19.17 10.90
CA VAL A 192 -3.92 -17.72 11.06
C VAL A 192 -3.57 -17.25 12.48
N GLY A 193 -3.81 -18.07 13.50
CA GLY A 193 -3.44 -17.75 14.89
C GLY A 193 -1.93 -17.56 15.09
N ALA A 194 -1.11 -18.38 14.43
CA ALA A 194 0.34 -18.26 14.44
C ALA A 194 0.82 -16.95 13.81
N TRP A 195 0.17 -16.49 12.73
CA TRP A 195 0.43 -15.17 12.16
C TRP A 195 0.15 -14.04 13.16
N HIS A 196 -0.98 -14.08 13.87
CA HIS A 196 -1.28 -13.06 14.89
C HIS A 196 -0.24 -13.02 16.03
N ARG A 197 0.27 -14.18 16.44
CA ARG A 197 1.38 -14.25 17.42
C ARG A 197 2.65 -13.59 16.87
N VAL A 198 2.97 -13.77 15.58
CA VAL A 198 4.08 -13.07 14.93
C VAL A 198 3.83 -11.57 14.85
N TYR A 199 2.62 -11.16 14.45
CA TYR A 199 2.22 -9.75 14.40
C TYR A 199 2.43 -9.05 15.74
N TRP A 200 1.93 -9.63 16.83
CA TRP A 200 2.06 -9.03 18.15
C TRP A 200 3.50 -9.07 18.69
N THR A 201 4.28 -10.08 18.34
CA THR A 201 5.73 -10.08 18.59
C THR A 201 6.41 -8.92 17.85
N ALA A 202 6.08 -8.68 16.59
CA ALA A 202 6.60 -7.54 15.84
C ALA A 202 6.16 -6.20 16.44
N MET A 203 4.90 -6.07 16.88
CA MET A 203 4.41 -4.86 17.57
C MET A 203 5.20 -4.57 18.84
N LYS A 204 5.50 -5.59 19.65
CA LYS A 204 6.33 -5.43 20.86
C LYS A 204 7.72 -4.86 20.56
N HIS A 205 8.34 -5.29 19.46
CA HIS A 205 9.74 -4.95 19.13
C HIS A 205 9.89 -3.72 18.24
N PHE A 206 8.89 -3.40 17.42
CA PHE A 206 8.97 -2.35 16.41
C PHE A 206 7.83 -1.33 16.48
N GLY A 207 6.77 -1.60 17.24
CA GLY A 207 5.72 -0.64 17.53
C GLY A 207 6.16 0.35 18.61
N ASP A 208 5.40 1.44 18.72
CA ASP A 208 5.57 2.39 19.81
C ASP A 208 4.52 2.09 20.89
N PRO A 209 4.90 1.94 22.17
CA PRO A 209 3.93 1.82 23.25
C PRO A 209 3.18 3.14 23.41
N SER A 210 1.86 3.10 23.56
CA SER A 210 1.08 4.29 23.96
C SER A 210 1.44 4.74 25.37
N GLU A 211 1.74 3.79 26.26
CA GLU A 211 2.12 4.01 27.66
C GLU A 211 3.23 3.04 28.09
N PRO A 212 4.21 3.47 28.92
CA PRO A 212 5.25 2.59 29.43
C PRO A 212 4.68 1.41 30.23
N GLY A 213 5.00 0.18 29.82
CA GLY A 213 4.49 -1.04 30.46
C GLY A 213 3.03 -1.37 30.13
N GLY A 214 2.44 -0.67 29.15
CA GLY A 214 1.08 -0.90 28.70
C GLY A 214 0.83 -2.29 28.11
N LEU A 215 -0.45 -2.59 27.88
CA LEU A 215 -0.88 -3.81 27.20
C LEU A 215 -0.37 -3.81 25.76
N LEU A 216 -0.11 -5.00 25.23
CA LEU A 216 0.41 -5.12 23.88
C LEU A 216 -0.56 -4.60 22.81
N GLU A 217 -1.88 -4.72 23.05
CA GLU A 217 -2.93 -4.16 22.20
C GLU A 217 -2.91 -2.62 22.10
N ALA A 218 -2.28 -1.96 23.07
CA ALA A 218 -2.14 -0.51 23.09
C ALA A 218 -0.93 -0.01 22.27
N TYR A 219 -0.11 -0.93 21.73
CA TYR A 219 1.00 -0.57 20.86
C TYR A 219 0.46 -0.10 19.52
N ILE A 220 1.02 1.00 19.03
CA ILE A 220 0.71 1.56 17.72
C ILE A 220 1.83 1.28 16.73
N THR A 221 1.49 1.37 15.44
CA THR A 221 2.49 1.25 14.39
C THR A 221 3.43 2.44 14.45
N SER A 222 4.72 2.19 14.69
CA SER A 222 5.72 3.25 14.76
C SER A 222 5.96 3.91 13.40
N GLU A 223 6.56 5.10 13.40
CA GLU A 223 7.01 5.76 12.17
C GLU A 223 8.01 4.89 11.39
N ARG A 224 8.91 4.20 12.12
CA ARG A 224 9.86 3.27 11.50
C ARG A 224 9.13 2.14 10.78
N MET A 225 8.19 1.48 11.45
CA MET A 225 7.42 0.39 10.83
C MET A 225 6.57 0.90 9.66
N THR A 226 6.00 2.10 9.76
CA THR A 226 5.27 2.74 8.66
C THR A 226 6.13 2.92 7.41
N ARG A 227 7.38 3.38 7.55
CA ARG A 227 8.31 3.51 6.40
C ARG A 227 8.63 2.16 5.75
N HIS A 228 8.84 1.11 6.55
CA HIS A 228 9.08 -0.24 6.03
C HIS A 228 7.82 -0.84 5.37
N LEU A 229 6.63 -0.61 5.93
CA LEU A 229 5.35 -1.02 5.33
C LEU A 229 5.13 -0.34 3.96
N LEU A 230 5.45 0.95 3.84
CA LEU A 230 5.36 1.64 2.55
C LEU A 230 6.33 1.05 1.52
N SER A 231 7.57 0.77 1.92
CA SER A 231 8.56 0.12 1.05
C SER A 231 8.11 -1.28 0.62
N ALA A 232 7.63 -2.10 1.56
CA ALA A 232 7.07 -3.41 1.31
C ALA A 232 5.87 -3.36 0.34
N ARG A 233 4.99 -2.37 0.49
CA ARG A 233 3.86 -2.14 -0.41
C ARG A 233 4.32 -1.85 -1.84
N THR A 234 5.33 -1.01 -2.00
CA THR A 234 5.92 -0.72 -3.32
C THR A 234 6.55 -1.98 -3.93
N ARG A 235 7.30 -2.77 -3.14
CA ARG A 235 7.89 -4.04 -3.61
C ARG A 235 6.83 -5.06 -4.02
N GLU A 236 5.75 -5.21 -3.26
CA GLU A 236 4.64 -6.11 -3.58
C GLU A 236 3.95 -5.68 -4.88
N GLN A 237 3.66 -4.39 -5.05
CA GLN A 237 3.08 -3.87 -6.29
C GLN A 237 3.99 -4.15 -7.50
N GLN A 238 5.30 -3.94 -7.36
CA GLN A 238 6.27 -4.28 -8.41
C GLN A 238 6.27 -5.78 -8.73
N ARG A 239 6.25 -6.66 -7.71
CA ARG A 239 6.17 -8.12 -7.92
C ARG A 239 4.88 -8.52 -8.64
N LYS A 240 3.73 -7.98 -8.24
CA LYS A 240 2.44 -8.24 -8.90
C LYS A 240 2.44 -7.81 -10.36
N ALA A 241 2.96 -6.63 -10.68
CA ALA A 241 3.07 -6.18 -12.07
C ALA A 241 4.07 -7.01 -12.88
N GLN A 242 5.20 -7.42 -12.29
CA GLN A 242 6.13 -8.35 -12.95
C GLN A 242 5.46 -9.70 -13.24
N GLN A 243 4.76 -10.28 -12.27
CA GLN A 243 4.02 -11.53 -12.44
C GLN A 243 2.93 -11.40 -13.52
N HIS A 244 2.19 -10.29 -13.51
CA HIS A 244 1.18 -10.04 -14.52
C HIS A 244 1.79 -9.88 -15.91
N SER A 245 2.89 -9.13 -16.03
CA SER A 245 3.62 -8.99 -17.30
C SER A 245 4.16 -10.32 -17.84
N ALA A 246 4.58 -11.22 -16.94
CA ALA A 246 5.04 -12.56 -17.29
C ALA A 246 3.87 -13.49 -17.67
N ALA A 247 2.67 -13.27 -17.13
CA ALA A 247 1.47 -14.03 -17.47
C ALA A 247 0.85 -13.56 -18.79
N ASP A 248 0.86 -12.26 -19.06
CA ASP A 248 0.31 -11.64 -20.27
C ASP A 248 1.35 -10.77 -20.98
N HIS A 249 2.28 -11.44 -21.67
CA HIS A 249 3.28 -10.79 -22.52
C HIS A 249 2.66 -9.96 -23.64
N THR A 250 1.37 -10.17 -24.00
CA THR A 250 0.75 -9.49 -25.14
C THR A 250 0.48 -8.02 -24.87
N LEU A 251 0.26 -7.66 -23.60
CA LEU A 251 0.01 -6.28 -23.15
C LEU A 251 1.21 -5.36 -23.40
N LEU A 252 2.43 -5.88 -23.27
CA LEU A 252 3.67 -5.13 -23.41
C LEU A 252 4.33 -5.28 -24.79
N LEU A 253 3.69 -5.94 -25.75
CA LEU A 253 4.24 -6.08 -27.10
C LEU A 253 4.41 -4.70 -27.75
N PRO A 254 5.56 -4.42 -28.40
CA PRO A 254 5.75 -3.17 -29.12
C PRO A 254 4.64 -2.91 -30.14
N VAL A 255 4.23 -1.65 -30.27
CA VAL A 255 3.24 -1.20 -31.27
C VAL A 255 4.01 -0.57 -32.43
N GLU A 256 3.94 -1.17 -33.62
CA GLU A 256 4.74 -0.72 -34.79
C GLU A 256 6.24 -0.56 -34.44
N ASP A 257 6.81 -1.54 -33.72
CA ASP A 257 8.19 -1.55 -33.19
C ASP A 257 8.50 -0.51 -32.10
N ILE A 258 7.49 0.18 -31.56
CA ILE A 258 7.64 1.14 -30.47
C ILE A 258 7.32 0.48 -29.12
N SER A 259 8.32 0.39 -28.26
CA SER A 259 8.17 -0.11 -26.89
C SER A 259 7.40 0.89 -26.00
N VAL A 260 6.89 0.41 -24.85
CA VAL A 260 6.20 1.27 -23.88
C VAL A 260 7.12 2.37 -23.33
N GLU A 261 8.42 2.09 -23.20
CA GLU A 261 9.42 3.04 -22.72
C GLU A 261 9.67 4.16 -23.74
N SER A 262 9.79 3.81 -25.03
CA SER A 262 9.94 4.79 -26.10
C SER A 262 8.69 5.66 -26.24
N TYR A 263 7.51 5.05 -26.16
CA TYR A 263 6.26 5.77 -26.13
C TYR A 263 6.17 6.72 -24.91
N ALA A 264 6.55 6.26 -23.72
CA ALA A 264 6.55 7.06 -22.50
C ALA A 264 7.52 8.26 -22.57
N ALA A 265 8.70 8.09 -23.18
CA ALA A 265 9.64 9.18 -23.39
C ALA A 265 9.07 10.27 -24.31
N CYS A 266 8.45 9.87 -25.43
CA CYS A 266 7.76 10.81 -26.32
C CYS A 266 6.55 11.47 -25.64
N ALA A 267 5.76 10.73 -24.86
CA ALA A 267 4.65 11.28 -24.09
C ALA A 267 5.12 12.32 -23.06
N ALA A 268 6.26 12.08 -22.40
CA ALA A 268 6.87 13.04 -21.47
C ALA A 268 7.31 14.32 -22.20
N ALA A 269 7.94 14.19 -23.37
CA ALA A 269 8.32 15.34 -24.20
C ALA A 269 7.09 16.15 -24.66
N ALA A 270 6.00 15.48 -25.03
CA ALA A 270 4.74 16.14 -25.37
C ALA A 270 4.14 16.90 -24.17
N ALA A 271 4.14 16.29 -22.99
CA ALA A 271 3.62 16.89 -21.75
C ALA A 271 4.44 18.10 -21.28
N GLN A 272 5.74 18.15 -21.61
CA GLN A 272 6.61 19.30 -21.33
C GLN A 272 6.31 20.50 -22.24
N GLY A 273 5.46 20.37 -23.27
CA GLY A 273 5.09 21.47 -24.16
C GLY A 273 6.25 21.94 -25.04
N LEU A 274 7.14 21.03 -25.44
CA LEU A 274 8.26 21.38 -26.32
C LEU A 274 7.77 22.02 -27.64
N PRO A 275 8.54 22.94 -28.23
CA PRO A 275 8.26 23.44 -29.57
C PRO A 275 8.12 22.29 -30.57
N THR A 276 7.20 22.41 -31.53
CA THR A 276 6.87 21.36 -32.50
C THR A 276 8.10 20.72 -33.17
N ASP A 277 9.10 21.53 -33.55
CA ASP A 277 10.32 21.03 -34.19
C ASP A 277 11.16 20.16 -33.25
N GLN A 278 11.25 20.52 -31.97
CA GLN A 278 11.96 19.73 -30.96
C GLN A 278 11.20 18.44 -30.63
N PHE A 279 9.87 18.52 -30.53
CA PHE A 279 9.05 17.32 -30.34
C PHE A 279 9.20 16.33 -31.51
N HIS A 280 9.21 16.82 -32.75
CA HIS A 280 9.47 15.98 -33.92
C HIS A 280 10.85 15.34 -33.91
N GLN A 281 11.87 16.03 -33.36
CA GLN A 281 13.19 15.44 -33.19
C GLN A 281 13.17 14.28 -32.18
N VAL A 282 12.49 14.45 -31.04
CA VAL A 282 12.32 13.37 -30.05
C VAL A 282 11.56 12.18 -30.67
N LEU A 283 10.51 12.43 -31.47
CA LEU A 283 9.84 11.34 -32.19
C LEU A 283 10.80 10.60 -33.13
N ALA A 284 11.62 11.33 -33.89
CA ALA A 284 12.58 10.75 -34.82
C ALA A 284 13.67 9.91 -34.11
N ASP A 285 14.15 10.35 -32.94
CA ASP A 285 15.12 9.61 -32.12
C ASP A 285 14.57 8.25 -31.67
N HIS A 286 13.25 8.13 -31.53
CA HIS A 286 12.55 6.88 -31.23
C HIS A 286 11.97 6.18 -32.48
N GLY A 287 12.36 6.58 -33.69
CA GLY A 287 11.91 5.95 -34.94
C GLY A 287 10.43 6.17 -35.26
N MET A 288 9.90 7.34 -34.88
CA MET A 288 8.53 7.77 -35.15
C MET A 288 8.48 9.06 -35.99
N ASP A 289 7.45 9.14 -36.83
CA ASP A 289 7.00 10.39 -37.45
C ASP A 289 5.68 10.84 -36.77
N PRO A 290 5.19 12.08 -37.00
CA PRO A 290 3.97 12.56 -36.38
C PRO A 290 2.72 11.70 -36.68
N VAL A 291 2.65 11.09 -37.86
CA VAL A 291 1.50 10.23 -38.24
C VAL A 291 1.58 8.88 -37.52
N LYS A 292 2.79 8.33 -37.35
CA LYS A 292 3.04 7.12 -36.57
C LYS A 292 2.78 7.37 -35.08
N TRP A 293 3.17 8.53 -34.55
CA TRP A 293 2.89 8.94 -33.17
C TRP A 293 1.39 8.87 -32.85
N GLU A 294 0.53 9.47 -33.66
CA GLU A 294 -0.92 9.47 -33.42
C GLU A 294 -1.51 8.05 -33.37
N ARG A 295 -1.06 7.16 -34.26
CA ARG A 295 -1.52 5.75 -34.25
C ARG A 295 -1.03 5.00 -33.02
N VAL A 296 0.26 5.11 -32.71
CA VAL A 296 0.89 4.46 -31.54
C VAL A 296 0.25 4.96 -30.25
N ASN A 297 0.01 6.28 -30.13
CA ASN A 297 -0.64 6.90 -28.99
C ASN A 297 -2.08 6.39 -28.80
N ALA A 298 -2.86 6.30 -29.87
CA ALA A 298 -4.21 5.75 -29.82
C ALA A 298 -4.23 4.28 -29.35
N VAL A 299 -3.31 3.45 -29.84
CA VAL A 299 -3.21 2.04 -29.44
C VAL A 299 -2.78 1.90 -27.98
N TRP A 300 -1.75 2.62 -27.53
CA TRP A 300 -1.32 2.56 -26.13
C TRP A 300 -2.39 3.07 -25.17
N THR A 301 -3.07 4.18 -25.49
CA THR A 301 -4.19 4.69 -24.70
C THR A 301 -5.32 3.65 -24.62
N ASN A 302 -5.64 3.00 -25.74
CA ASN A 302 -6.65 1.94 -25.78
C ASN A 302 -6.24 0.73 -24.92
N ARG A 303 -4.98 0.27 -25.02
CA ARG A 303 -4.47 -0.83 -24.20
C ARG A 303 -4.49 -0.50 -22.71
N MET A 304 -4.04 0.70 -22.32
CA MET A 304 -4.12 1.16 -20.94
C MET A 304 -5.57 1.20 -20.42
N SER A 305 -6.54 1.56 -21.26
CA SER A 305 -7.96 1.54 -20.86
C SER A 305 -8.54 0.13 -20.68
N GLN A 306 -7.94 -0.88 -21.33
CA GLN A 306 -8.35 -2.28 -21.23
C GLN A 306 -7.56 -3.05 -20.17
N ASP A 307 -6.42 -2.50 -19.73
CA ASP A 307 -5.55 -3.11 -18.74
C ASP A 307 -6.11 -2.95 -17.33
N ALA A 308 -6.95 -3.93 -16.94
CA ALA A 308 -7.50 -4.00 -15.59
C ALA A 308 -6.43 -4.24 -14.51
N SER A 309 -5.23 -4.69 -14.88
CA SER A 309 -4.14 -4.96 -13.93
C SER A 309 -3.31 -3.74 -13.57
N MET A 310 -3.48 -2.62 -14.32
CA MET A 310 -2.66 -1.41 -14.22
C MET A 310 -1.16 -1.64 -14.52
N THR A 311 -0.79 -2.78 -15.10
CA THR A 311 0.59 -3.14 -15.44
C THR A 311 1.17 -2.16 -16.45
N ILE A 312 0.49 -1.92 -17.57
CA ILE A 312 0.91 -0.98 -18.62
C ILE A 312 1.07 0.42 -18.01
N MET A 313 0.12 0.85 -17.17
CA MET A 313 0.19 2.15 -16.52
C MET A 313 1.42 2.27 -15.59
N GLN A 314 1.78 1.20 -14.88
CA GLN A 314 2.96 1.20 -14.02
C GLN A 314 4.27 1.25 -14.83
N PHE A 315 4.41 0.44 -15.89
CA PHE A 315 5.57 0.49 -16.78
C PHE A 315 5.69 1.86 -17.46
N PHE A 316 4.58 2.37 -17.99
CA PHE A 316 4.50 3.70 -18.58
C PHE A 316 4.90 4.79 -17.57
N GLY A 317 4.33 4.79 -16.36
CA GLY A 317 4.61 5.79 -15.34
C GLY A 317 6.07 5.79 -14.89
N ASN A 318 6.68 4.61 -14.72
CA ASN A 318 8.10 4.48 -14.40
C ASN A 318 8.99 5.04 -15.52
N ALA A 319 8.71 4.69 -16.77
CA ALA A 319 9.47 5.16 -17.92
C ALA A 319 9.28 6.67 -18.16
N PHE A 320 8.06 7.19 -17.99
CA PHE A 320 7.73 8.61 -18.10
C PHE A 320 8.49 9.45 -17.07
N GLN A 321 8.53 9.00 -15.80
CA GLN A 321 9.29 9.67 -14.76
C GLN A 321 10.80 9.64 -15.04
N ALA A 322 11.33 8.52 -15.54
CA ALA A 322 12.74 8.41 -15.91
C ALA A 322 13.10 9.38 -17.06
N ALA A 323 12.24 9.46 -18.09
CA ALA A 323 12.42 10.39 -19.20
C ALA A 323 12.38 11.86 -18.73
N THR A 324 11.45 12.20 -17.84
CA THR A 324 11.32 13.56 -17.29
C THR A 324 12.55 13.97 -16.47
N ARG A 325 13.14 13.06 -15.68
CA ARG A 325 14.39 13.35 -14.95
C ARG A 325 15.55 13.61 -15.91
N SER A 326 15.67 12.79 -16.96
CA SER A 326 16.76 12.94 -17.94
C SER A 326 16.73 14.26 -18.70
N SER A 327 15.55 14.82 -19.00
CA SER A 327 15.45 16.11 -19.69
C SER A 327 15.82 17.28 -18.79
N ILE A 328 15.53 17.20 -17.49
CA ILE A 328 15.92 18.22 -16.50
C ILE A 328 17.44 18.24 -16.32
N ASP A 329 18.07 17.06 -16.21
CA ASP A 329 19.54 16.97 -16.08
C ASP A 329 20.24 17.51 -17.33
N ALA A 330 19.71 17.21 -18.52
CA ALA A 330 20.21 17.76 -19.78
C ALA A 330 20.08 19.29 -19.83
N ALA A 331 18.93 19.85 -19.43
CA ALA A 331 18.71 21.30 -19.40
C ALA A 331 19.61 22.01 -18.38
N ALA A 332 19.82 21.42 -17.20
CA ALA A 332 20.72 21.94 -16.18
C ALA A 332 22.18 21.99 -16.69
N SER A 333 22.61 20.97 -17.44
CA SER A 333 23.96 20.94 -18.04
C SER A 333 24.13 21.89 -19.25
N ALA A 334 23.05 22.24 -19.94
CA ALA A 334 23.05 23.14 -21.10
C ALA A 334 22.99 24.63 -20.72
N THR A 335 23.02 24.97 -19.43
CA THR A 335 23.11 26.36 -18.94
C THR A 335 24.53 26.73 -18.43
N PRO A 336 25.61 26.67 -19.24
CA PRO A 336 26.89 27.28 -18.87
C PRO A 336 27.06 28.68 -19.49
N GLU A 337 27.51 29.62 -18.66
CA GLU A 337 28.42 30.73 -19.04
C GLU A 337 27.90 31.85 -19.96
N SER A 338 26.72 32.44 -19.72
CA SER A 338 26.45 33.80 -20.25
C SER A 338 26.10 34.87 -19.20
N MET A 339 26.24 34.55 -17.90
CA MET A 339 26.01 35.50 -16.80
C MET A 339 27.29 35.91 -16.03
N SER A 340 28.48 35.83 -16.65
CA SER A 340 29.75 36.17 -15.97
C SER A 340 30.52 37.36 -16.54
N ASP A 341 29.96 38.15 -17.45
CA ASP A 341 30.64 39.34 -18.03
C ASP A 341 29.80 40.62 -17.94
N ASP A 342 29.20 40.93 -16.78
CA ASP A 342 28.85 42.31 -16.42
C ASP A 342 29.51 42.68 -15.08
N ASP A 343 30.79 42.97 -15.26
CA ASP A 343 31.68 43.69 -14.38
C ASP A 343 31.16 45.13 -14.23
N GLY A 344 30.63 45.49 -13.06
CA GLY A 344 30.05 46.82 -12.88
C GLY A 344 29.49 47.14 -11.50
N ASP A 345 30.37 47.36 -10.53
CA ASP A 345 30.17 48.46 -9.57
C ASP A 345 29.02 48.31 -8.55
N ARG A 346 29.18 47.47 -7.53
CA ARG A 346 28.45 47.66 -6.27
C ARG A 346 29.23 47.21 -5.04
N THR A 347 30.47 47.69 -4.95
CA THR A 347 31.12 47.86 -3.65
C THR A 347 30.58 49.15 -3.05
N GLU A 348 29.60 49.08 -2.15
CA GLU A 348 29.52 49.93 -0.95
C GLU A 348 28.17 49.77 -0.21
N MET A 349 28.30 49.77 1.12
CA MET A 349 27.24 49.98 2.11
C MET A 349 26.19 48.87 2.27
N PHE A 350 26.46 47.93 3.17
CA PHE A 350 25.55 47.70 4.30
C PHE A 350 26.35 47.10 5.48
N GLU A 351 27.00 48.03 6.18
CA GLU A 351 27.54 47.86 7.50
C GLU A 351 26.37 47.94 8.51
N ALA A 352 26.43 47.10 9.55
CA ALA A 352 25.69 47.18 10.81
C ALA A 352 24.16 47.00 10.79
N SER A 353 23.70 45.87 11.30
CA SER A 353 22.63 45.82 12.32
C SER A 353 22.71 44.50 13.08
N ASP A 354 23.68 44.49 13.99
CA ASP A 354 23.71 43.68 15.21
C ASP A 354 22.84 44.45 16.23
N GLU A 355 21.63 43.96 16.56
CA GLU A 355 21.04 44.13 17.89
C GLU A 355 19.63 43.52 18.00
N ALA A 356 19.40 42.94 19.18
CA ALA A 356 18.10 42.73 19.83
C ALA A 356 17.22 41.56 19.35
N SER A 357 17.47 40.38 19.96
CA SER A 357 16.38 39.62 20.58
C SER A 357 16.90 38.80 21.76
N LYS A 358 17.09 39.52 22.87
CA LYS A 358 17.14 38.99 24.23
C LYS A 358 15.94 39.55 24.97
N LEU A 359 14.92 38.73 25.19
CA LEU A 359 13.94 38.92 26.27
C LEU A 359 13.24 37.60 26.54
N GLU A 360 13.81 36.89 27.53
CA GLU A 360 13.11 35.95 28.39
C GLU A 360 11.94 36.65 29.07
N ALA A 361 10.79 35.97 29.14
CA ALA A 361 9.93 36.06 30.31
C ALA A 361 9.31 34.68 30.59
N PRO A 362 9.47 34.13 31.81
CA PRO A 362 8.79 32.91 32.23
C PRO A 362 7.33 33.23 32.53
N MET A 363 6.41 32.49 31.92
CA MET A 363 4.98 32.58 32.20
C MET A 363 4.70 31.82 33.49
N GLU A 364 4.45 32.57 34.56
CA GLU A 364 3.99 32.06 35.85
C GLU A 364 2.66 31.32 35.69
N ASP A 365 2.62 30.12 36.27
CA ASP A 365 1.48 29.22 36.37
C ASP A 365 0.74 29.54 37.68
N PRO A 366 -0.49 30.10 37.66
CA PRO A 366 -1.27 30.26 38.86
C PRO A 366 -2.07 28.99 39.16
N ASP A 367 -1.67 28.34 40.25
CA ASP A 367 -2.46 27.45 41.10
C ASP A 367 -3.99 27.60 40.95
N ALA A 368 -4.70 26.46 40.86
CA ALA A 368 -5.87 26.20 41.72
C ALA A 368 -6.34 24.74 41.62
N ASP A 369 -5.95 23.97 42.64
CA ASP A 369 -6.81 23.08 43.43
C ASP A 369 -8.03 22.43 42.74
N ILE A 370 -7.93 21.13 42.46
CA ILE A 370 -9.08 20.22 42.54
C ILE A 370 -8.71 19.04 43.44
N GLN A 371 -9.31 19.07 44.63
CA GLN A 371 -9.32 17.99 45.61
C GLN A 371 -10.17 16.81 45.12
N PHE A 372 -9.71 15.59 45.40
CA PHE A 372 -10.56 14.43 45.65
C PHE A 372 -10.08 13.69 46.89
#